data_AF-A0A2V3HNG5-F1
#
_entry.id   AF-A0A2V3HNG5-F1
#
_cell.length_a   1.000
_cell.length_b   1.000
_cell.length_c   1.000
_cell.angle_alpha   90.00
_cell.angle_beta   90.00
_cell.angle_gamma   90.00
#
_symmetry.space_group_name_H-M   'P 1'
#
loop_
_entity.id
_entity.type
_entity.pdbx_description
1 polymer ?
#
loop_
_entity_poly.entity_id
_entity_poly.type
_entity_poly.pdbx_seq_one_letter_code
_entity_poly.pdbx_strand_id
1 'polypeptide(L)'
;MFRSGNPALNQNTFEAPWESEAHNQMSLEGVANKTGILLGICVITAVASWMTLLQNPGLGFLLMIVGVIGGLVLALVTIFSDKKNAVYTAPLYAGFEGLFLGPISGMFGIAYEGIVWQAIALTFGVFLTMLLIYRARLIK
;
A
#
# COMPACT_ATOMS: atom_id res chain seq x y z
N MET A 1 19.57 32.97 -16.00
CA MET A 1 19.74 32.07 -14.83
C MET A 1 18.35 31.74 -14.29
N PHE A 2 17.67 30.75 -14.87
CA PHE A 2 16.33 30.34 -14.44
C PHE A 2 16.45 29.01 -13.73
N ARG A 3 16.53 29.06 -12.40
CA ARG A 3 16.44 27.88 -11.55
C ARG A 3 14.96 27.48 -11.51
N SER A 4 14.61 26.43 -12.23
CA SER A 4 13.28 25.82 -12.11
C SER A 4 13.13 25.37 -10.65
N GLY A 5 12.15 25.93 -9.92
CA GLY A 5 11.81 25.50 -8.56
C GLY A 5 11.14 24.13 -8.50
N ASN A 6 11.16 23.38 -9.62
CA ASN A 6 10.55 22.08 -9.75
C ASN A 6 11.48 21.02 -9.13
N PRO A 7 11.09 20.38 -8.01
CA PRO A 7 11.89 19.34 -7.36
C PRO A 7 12.13 18.12 -8.26
N ALA A 8 11.33 17.91 -9.31
CA ALA A 8 11.54 16.86 -10.30
C ALA A 8 12.64 17.17 -11.35
N LEU A 9 13.05 18.43 -11.51
CA LEU A 9 14.00 18.89 -12.53
C LEU A 9 15.21 19.61 -11.94
N ASN A 10 15.66 19.20 -10.75
CA ASN A 10 16.83 19.78 -10.10
C ASN A 10 18.14 19.18 -10.67
N GLN A 11 19.22 19.95 -10.70
CA GLN A 11 20.52 19.52 -11.23
C GLN A 11 21.07 18.28 -10.49
N ASN A 12 20.77 18.14 -9.20
CA ASN A 12 21.09 16.96 -8.40
C ASN A 12 20.45 15.66 -8.92
N THR A 13 19.35 15.74 -9.70
CA THR A 13 18.71 14.59 -10.35
C THR A 13 19.53 14.08 -11.54
N PHE A 14 20.31 14.97 -12.18
CA PHE A 14 21.14 14.67 -13.35
C PHE A 14 22.61 14.40 -12.99
N GLU A 15 23.04 14.72 -11.77
CA GLU A 15 24.38 14.43 -11.23
C GLU A 15 24.49 13.03 -10.61
N ALA A 16 23.55 12.11 -10.87
CA ALA A 16 23.70 10.72 -10.46
C ALA A 16 24.95 10.12 -11.14
N PRO A 17 25.97 9.66 -10.38
CA PRO A 17 27.15 9.04 -10.97
C PRO A 17 26.72 7.78 -11.72
N TRP A 18 27.01 7.75 -13.02
CA TRP A 18 26.72 6.65 -13.95
C TRP A 18 27.34 5.29 -13.54
N GLU A 19 28.10 5.22 -12.44
CA GLU A 19 28.76 4.03 -11.91
C GLU A 19 27.96 3.27 -10.81
N SER A 20 26.78 3.74 -10.39
CA SER A 20 25.96 3.09 -9.34
C SER A 20 24.78 2.25 -9.88
N GLU A 21 24.51 2.28 -11.18
CA GLU A 21 23.24 1.81 -11.75
C GLU A 21 23.07 0.29 -11.88
N ALA A 22 24.09 -0.54 -11.64
CA ALA A 22 23.93 -2.00 -11.69
C ALA A 22 23.14 -2.56 -10.49
N HIS A 23 23.12 -1.86 -9.35
CA HIS A 23 22.54 -2.37 -8.10
C HIS A 23 21.15 -1.80 -7.76
N ASN A 24 20.62 -0.89 -8.61
CA ASN A 24 19.37 -0.15 -8.38
C ASN A 24 18.34 -0.33 -9.51
N GLN A 25 18.48 -1.38 -10.32
CA GLN A 25 17.47 -1.74 -11.32
C GLN A 25 16.33 -2.51 -10.65
N MET A 26 15.10 -2.18 -11.04
CA MET A 26 13.90 -2.80 -10.47
C MET A 26 13.87 -4.29 -10.82
N SER A 27 14.17 -5.16 -9.84
CA SER A 27 14.03 -6.61 -10.01
C SER A 27 12.60 -7.04 -9.70
N LEU A 28 12.08 -7.96 -10.51
CA LEU A 28 10.74 -8.53 -10.33
C LEU A 28 10.60 -9.18 -8.94
N GLU A 29 11.67 -9.83 -8.50
CA GLU A 29 11.77 -10.51 -7.21
C GLU A 29 11.82 -9.52 -6.04
N GLY A 30 12.53 -8.39 -6.21
CA GLY A 30 12.59 -7.31 -5.22
C GLY A 30 11.25 -6.59 -5.05
N VAL A 31 10.51 -6.38 -6.14
CA VAL A 31 9.16 -5.82 -6.11
C VAL A 31 8.21 -6.79 -5.42
N ALA A 32 8.21 -8.07 -5.79
CA ALA A 32 7.35 -9.09 -5.19
C ALA A 32 7.55 -9.17 -3.67
N ASN A 33 8.79 -9.17 -3.19
CA ASN A 33 9.09 -9.23 -1.76
C ASN A 33 8.62 -7.95 -1.02
N LYS A 34 8.90 -6.76 -1.58
CA LYS A 34 8.47 -5.48 -0.98
C LYS A 34 6.94 -5.37 -0.94
N THR A 35 6.25 -5.71 -2.02
CA THR A 35 4.79 -5.72 -2.07
C THR A 35 4.21 -6.73 -1.08
N GLY A 36 4.79 -7.93 -0.96
CA GLY A 36 4.36 -8.93 0.00
C GLY A 36 4.44 -8.43 1.45
N ILE A 37 5.55 -7.77 1.82
CA ILE A 37 5.72 -7.18 3.16
C ILE A 37 4.68 -6.08 3.41
N LEU A 38 4.51 -5.15 2.47
CA LEU A 38 3.56 -4.05 2.60
C LEU A 38 2.11 -4.55 2.70
N LEU A 39 1.74 -5.54 1.87
CA LEU A 39 0.44 -6.18 1.90
C LEU A 39 0.22 -6.87 3.24
N GLY A 40 1.23 -7.59 3.76
CA GLY A 40 1.17 -8.23 5.07
C GLY A 40 0.90 -7.24 6.20
N ILE A 41 1.60 -6.10 6.22
CA ILE A 41 1.37 -5.03 7.20
C ILE A 41 -0.08 -4.52 7.13
N CYS A 42 -0.55 -4.22 5.91
CA CYS A 42 -1.92 -3.73 5.68
C CYS A 42 -2.98 -4.74 6.16
N VAL A 43 -2.80 -6.04 5.85
CA VAL A 43 -3.75 -7.08 6.28
C VAL A 43 -3.77 -7.22 7.80
N ILE A 44 -2.61 -7.21 8.47
CA ILE A 44 -2.54 -7.32 9.92
C ILE A 44 -3.26 -6.13 10.58
N THR A 45 -3.01 -4.91 10.11
CA THR A 45 -3.68 -3.73 10.67
C THR A 45 -5.17 -3.68 10.34
N ALA A 46 -5.59 -4.18 9.17
CA ALA A 46 -7.00 -4.32 8.79
C ALA A 46 -7.77 -5.33 9.64
N VAL A 47 -7.17 -6.48 9.93
CA VAL A 47 -7.79 -7.47 10.82
C VAL A 47 -7.90 -6.91 12.23
N ALA A 48 -6.85 -6.24 12.74
CA ALA A 48 -6.87 -5.64 14.07
C ALA A 48 -7.96 -4.56 14.22
N SER A 49 -8.08 -3.66 13.24
CA SER A 49 -9.08 -2.60 13.25
C SER A 49 -10.51 -3.13 13.03
N TRP A 50 -10.69 -4.19 12.23
CA TRP A 50 -11.97 -4.91 12.13
C TRP A 50 -12.38 -5.48 13.48
N MET A 51 -11.51 -6.24 14.17
CA MET A 51 -11.84 -6.80 15.49
C MET A 51 -12.17 -5.70 16.51
N THR A 52 -11.47 -4.56 16.43
CA THR A 52 -11.72 -3.40 17.30
C THR A 52 -13.11 -2.81 17.08
N LEU A 53 -13.57 -2.70 15.83
CA LEU A 53 -14.93 -2.23 15.52
C LEU A 53 -16.00 -3.16 16.11
N LEU A 54 -15.81 -4.48 16.02
CA LEU A 54 -16.76 -5.47 16.55
C LEU A 54 -16.88 -5.41 18.08
N GLN A 55 -15.77 -5.12 18.78
CA GLN A 55 -15.75 -5.00 20.23
C GLN A 55 -16.21 -3.63 20.72
N ASN A 56 -15.80 -2.56 20.03
CA ASN A 56 -16.11 -1.19 20.41
C ASN A 56 -16.32 -0.32 19.16
N PRO A 57 -17.59 -0.14 18.73
CA PRO A 57 -17.92 0.62 17.53
C PRO A 57 -17.38 2.05 17.54
N GLY A 58 -17.37 2.71 18.70
CA GLY A 58 -16.86 4.08 18.84
C GLY A 58 -15.37 4.19 18.55
N LEU A 59 -14.56 3.26 19.06
CA LEU A 59 -13.13 3.21 18.75
C LEU A 59 -12.87 2.80 17.29
N GLY A 60 -13.66 1.89 16.72
CA GLY A 60 -13.54 1.51 15.32
C GLY A 60 -13.77 2.67 14.36
N PHE A 61 -14.77 3.52 14.61
CA PHE A 61 -15.01 4.75 13.82
C PHE A 61 -13.88 5.76 13.97
N LEU A 62 -13.32 5.94 15.17
CA LEU A 62 -12.16 6.80 15.38
C LEU A 62 -10.93 6.29 14.62
N LEU A 63 -10.66 4.98 14.66
CA LEU A 63 -9.58 4.36 13.89
C LEU A 63 -9.76 4.53 12.40
N MET A 64 -10.99 4.46 11.89
CA MET A 64 -11.30 4.72 10.48
C MET A 64 -10.93 6.15 10.09
N ILE A 65 -11.32 7.15 10.89
CA ILE A 65 -11.01 8.56 10.64
C ILE A 65 -9.50 8.81 10.70
N VAL A 66 -8.82 8.25 11.70
CA VAL A 66 -7.37 8.31 11.83
C VAL A 66 -6.68 7.61 10.66
N GLY A 67 -7.23 6.49 10.18
CA GLY A 67 -6.77 5.77 8.99
C GLY A 67 -6.86 6.61 7.73
N VAL A 68 -8.02 7.24 7.45
CA VAL A 68 -8.21 8.12 6.29
C VAL A 68 -7.25 9.31 6.34
N ILE A 69 -7.23 10.02 7.46
CA ILE A 69 -6.45 11.26 7.57
C ILE A 69 -4.95 10.93 7.56
N GLY A 70 -4.53 9.94 8.34
CA GLY A 70 -3.14 9.50 8.39
C GLY A 70 -2.64 8.93 7.07
N GLY A 71 -3.47 8.12 6.39
CA GLY A 71 -3.19 7.58 5.06
C GLY A 71 -3.07 8.69 4.02
N LEU A 72 -4.02 9.63 3.97
CA LEU A 72 -3.99 10.76 3.05
C LEU A 72 -2.75 11.64 3.26
N VAL A 73 -2.43 11.97 4.51
CA VAL A 73 -1.25 12.78 4.83
C VAL A 73 0.03 12.06 4.41
N LEU A 74 0.16 10.77 4.71
CA LEU A 74 1.34 10.00 4.31
C LEU A 74 1.44 9.81 2.79
N ALA A 75 0.30 9.69 2.09
CA ALA A 75 0.27 9.67 0.63
C ALA A 75 0.78 11.00 0.06
N LEU A 76 0.29 12.12 0.56
CA LEU A 76 0.76 13.45 0.14
C LEU A 76 2.25 13.65 0.45
N VAL A 77 2.71 13.26 1.64
CA VAL A 77 4.13 13.31 2.00
C VAL A 77 4.95 12.44 1.05
N THR A 78 4.49 11.23 0.72
CA THR A 78 5.22 10.33 -0.19
C THR A 78 5.28 10.88 -1.62
N ILE A 79 4.24 11.60 -2.07
CA ILE A 79 4.21 12.24 -3.40
C ILE A 79 5.19 13.42 -3.47
N PHE A 80 5.24 14.25 -2.42
CA PHE A 80 6.06 15.47 -2.40
C PHE A 80 7.47 15.27 -1.85
N SER A 81 7.79 14.11 -1.25
CA SER A 81 9.11 13.83 -0.66
C SER A 81 10.03 13.04 -1.60
N ASP A 82 11.34 13.10 -1.32
CA ASP A 82 12.36 12.39 -2.08
C ASP A 82 12.14 10.87 -2.06
N LYS A 83 12.42 10.20 -3.19
CA LYS A 83 12.26 8.75 -3.38
C LYS A 83 12.98 7.89 -2.32
N LYS A 84 13.98 8.44 -1.64
CA LYS A 84 14.71 7.78 -0.54
C LYS A 84 13.84 7.59 0.72
N ASN A 85 12.88 8.48 0.95
CA ASN A 85 12.00 8.44 2.12
C ASN A 85 10.85 7.43 1.96
N ALA A 86 10.60 6.97 0.72
CA ALA A 86 9.56 5.99 0.40
C ALA A 86 9.74 4.65 1.14
N VAL A 87 10.97 4.29 1.54
CA VAL A 87 11.25 3.09 2.32
C VAL A 87 10.58 3.12 3.69
N TYR A 88 10.45 4.30 4.29
CA TYR A 88 9.86 4.48 5.63
C TYR A 88 8.39 4.89 5.57
N THR A 89 8.01 5.70 4.59
CA THR A 89 6.62 6.15 4.46
C THR A 89 5.70 5.05 3.95
N ALA A 90 6.19 4.10 3.14
CA ALA A 90 5.35 3.03 2.58
C ALA A 90 4.82 2.04 3.64
N PRO A 91 5.62 1.51 4.59
CA PRO A 91 5.10 0.67 5.67
C PRO A 91 4.11 1.40 6.58
N LEU A 92 4.39 2.67 6.89
CA LEU A 92 3.48 3.50 7.68
C LEU A 92 2.14 3.68 6.94
N TYR A 93 2.20 4.06 5.66
CA TYR A 93 1.03 4.23 4.82
C TYR A 93 0.21 2.94 4.74
N ALA A 94 0.85 1.78 4.53
CA ALA A 94 0.18 0.49 4.53
C ALA A 94 -0.54 0.19 5.86
N GLY A 95 0.06 0.58 6.99
CA GLY A 95 -0.56 0.47 8.30
C GLY A 95 -1.84 1.29 8.43
N PHE A 96 -1.78 2.57 8.05
CA PHE A 96 -2.93 3.49 8.09
C PHE A 96 -4.04 3.09 7.11
N GLU A 97 -3.70 2.60 5.92
CA GLU A 97 -4.66 2.04 4.97
C GLU A 97 -5.39 0.82 5.56
N GLY A 98 -4.69 -0.09 6.23
CA GLY A 98 -5.36 -1.20 6.91
C GLY A 98 -6.27 -0.73 8.07
N LEU A 99 -5.87 0.30 8.83
CA LEU A 99 -6.73 0.90 9.85
C LEU A 99 -8.02 1.50 9.27
N PHE A 100 -7.98 1.99 8.03
CA PHE A 100 -9.15 2.48 7.32
C PHE A 100 -10.02 1.35 6.75
N LEU A 101 -9.41 0.35 6.11
CA LEU A 101 -10.11 -0.74 5.44
C LEU A 101 -10.79 -1.73 6.40
N GLY A 102 -10.22 -1.95 7.59
CA GLY A 102 -10.78 -2.91 8.56
C GLY A 102 -12.16 -2.53 9.11
N PRO A 103 -12.39 -1.29 9.60
CA PRO A 103 -13.70 -0.85 10.04
C PRO A 103 -14.74 -0.89 8.90
N ILE A 104 -14.34 -0.51 7.67
CA ILE A 104 -15.21 -0.63 6.50
C ILE A 104 -15.60 -2.10 6.26
N SER A 105 -14.63 -3.01 6.31
CA SER A 105 -14.88 -4.44 6.17
C SER A 105 -15.81 -4.97 7.27
N GLY A 106 -15.65 -4.50 8.51
CA GLY A 106 -16.54 -4.85 9.60
C GLY A 106 -17.96 -4.31 9.43
N MET A 107 -18.13 -3.09 8.92
CA MET A 107 -19.45 -2.53 8.60
C MET A 107 -20.17 -3.37 7.54
N PHE A 108 -19.46 -3.76 6.47
CA PHE A 108 -20.03 -4.65 5.44
C PHE A 108 -20.26 -6.06 5.96
N GLY A 109 -19.45 -6.56 6.89
CA GLY A 109 -19.66 -7.85 7.53
C GLY A 109 -20.91 -7.90 8.40
N ILE A 110 -21.27 -6.78 9.05
CA ILE A 110 -22.53 -6.65 9.82
C ILE A 110 -23.73 -6.55 8.88
N ALA A 111 -23.60 -5.80 7.79
CA ALA A 111 -24.69 -5.62 6.83
C ALA A 111 -24.93 -6.85 5.94
N TYR A 112 -23.87 -7.59 5.60
CA TYR A 112 -23.88 -8.73 4.71
C TYR A 112 -22.94 -9.82 5.25
N GLU A 113 -23.53 -10.86 5.84
CA GLU A 113 -22.78 -11.95 6.45
C GLU A 113 -21.93 -12.70 5.41
N GLY A 114 -20.64 -12.90 5.70
CA GLY A 114 -19.72 -13.65 4.86
C GLY A 114 -19.18 -12.94 3.61
N ILE A 115 -19.65 -11.72 3.28
CA ILE A 115 -19.24 -11.02 2.06
C ILE A 115 -17.74 -10.71 2.02
N VAL A 116 -17.14 -10.45 3.18
CA VAL A 116 -15.73 -10.08 3.29
C VAL A 116 -14.83 -11.23 2.86
N TRP A 117 -15.12 -12.46 3.31
CA TRP A 117 -14.35 -13.64 2.92
C TRP A 117 -14.50 -13.96 1.44
N GLN A 118 -15.69 -13.76 0.87
CA GLN A 118 -15.93 -13.92 -0.56
C GLN A 118 -15.15 -12.89 -1.37
N ALA A 119 -15.15 -11.62 -0.96
CA ALA A 119 -14.42 -10.56 -1.63
C ALA A 119 -12.90 -10.80 -1.62
N ILE A 120 -12.35 -11.24 -0.48
CA ILE A 120 -10.92 -11.60 -0.36
C ILE A 120 -10.61 -12.79 -1.27
N ALA A 121 -11.41 -13.86 -1.21
CA ALA A 121 -11.21 -15.05 -2.01
C ALA A 121 -11.25 -14.77 -3.52
N LEU A 122 -12.18 -13.92 -3.97
CA LEU A 122 -12.25 -13.49 -5.37
C LEU A 122 -11.05 -12.65 -5.79
N THR A 123 -10.62 -11.70 -4.95
CA THR A 123 -9.47 -10.83 -5.25
C THR A 123 -8.18 -11.66 -5.39
N PHE A 124 -7.91 -12.54 -4.42
CA PHE A 124 -6.76 -13.45 -4.50
C PHE A 124 -6.92 -14.48 -5.61
N GLY A 125 -8.13 -14.97 -5.84
CA GLY A 125 -8.43 -15.93 -6.91
C GLY A 125 -8.11 -15.35 -8.29
N VAL A 126 -8.57 -14.15 -8.59
CA VAL A 126 -8.26 -13.45 -9.86
C VAL A 126 -6.77 -13.15 -9.96
N PHE A 127 -6.15 -12.65 -8.89
CA PHE A 127 -4.72 -12.37 -8.86
C PHE A 127 -3.87 -13.63 -9.16
N LEU A 128 -4.14 -14.73 -8.47
CA LEU A 128 -3.44 -16.00 -8.68
C LEU A 128 -3.70 -16.57 -10.07
N THR A 129 -4.94 -16.48 -10.55
CA THR A 129 -5.30 -16.93 -11.90
C THR A 129 -4.50 -16.17 -12.95
N MET A 130 -4.45 -14.84 -12.86
CA MET A 130 -3.65 -14.03 -13.77
C MET A 130 -2.16 -14.35 -13.65
N LEU A 131 -1.63 -14.48 -12.43
CA LEU A 131 -0.23 -14.82 -12.20
C LEU A 131 0.16 -16.16 -12.84
N LEU A 132 -0.69 -17.18 -12.73
CA LEU A 132 -0.47 -18.48 -13.36
C LEU A 132 -0.52 -18.38 -14.88
N ILE A 133 -1.48 -17.64 -15.45
CA ILE A 133 -1.59 -17.43 -16.90
C ILE A 133 -0.35 -16.73 -17.46
N TYR A 134 0.12 -15.66 -16.80
CA TYR A 134 1.34 -14.93 -17.18
C TYR A 134 2.59 -15.81 -17.04
N ARG A 135 2.71 -16.56 -15.93
CA ARG A 135 3.84 -17.49 -15.73
C ARG A 135 3.85 -18.62 -16.76
N ALA A 136 2.68 -19.12 -17.14
CA ALA A 136 2.50 -20.12 -18.19
C ALA A 136 2.72 -19.57 -19.61
N ARG A 137 2.97 -18.26 -19.78
CA ARG A 137 3.11 -17.57 -21.08
C ARG A 137 1.93 -17.79 -22.03
N LEU A 138 0.74 -18.09 -21.50
CA LEU A 138 -0.48 -18.22 -22.30
C LEU A 138 -0.93 -16.88 -22.88
N ILE A 139 -0.57 -15.78 -22.20
CA ILE A 139 -0.74 -14.41 -22.64
C ILE A 139 0.65 -13.78 -22.69
N LYS A 140 1.01 -13.21 -23.85
CA LYS A 140 2.27 -12.50 -24.11
C LYS A 140 2.15 -11.03 -23.75
#